data_AF-A0A831SPD7-F1
#
_entry.id   AF-A0A831SPD7-F1
#
_cell.length_a   1.000
_cell.length_b   1.000
_cell.length_c   1.000
_cell.angle_alpha   90.00
_cell.angle_beta   90.00
_cell.angle_gamma   90.00
#
_symmetry.space_group_name_H-M   'P 1'
#
loop_
_entity.id
_entity.type
_entity.pdbx_description
1 polymer ?
#
loop_
_entity_poly.entity_id
_entity_poly.type
_entity_poly.pdbx_seq_one_letter_code
_entity_poly.pdbx_strand_id
1 'polypeptide(L)'
;YRLKDRYGIDPSNVDTWKLKVDFGLDEKIVEEYENMRDGNGIIKLTLSLDFKLLKDLKDEIGDLKEDKELLDLLSKRNSSILAHGLEPIDEKTAKRFYEKVLEIARRSIKDFNKKIEWSEFPKL
;
A
#
# COMPACT_ATOMS: atom_id res chain seq x y z
N TYR A 1 9.40 -0.68 1.09
CA TYR A 1 8.43 0.31 1.61
C TYR A 1 8.47 1.53 0.72
N ARG A 2 7.47 1.77 -0.16
CA ARG A 2 7.61 2.77 -1.26
C ARG A 2 7.88 4.19 -0.77
N LEU A 3 7.25 4.63 0.33
CA LEU A 3 7.57 5.92 0.99
C LEU A 3 9.04 6.02 1.38
N LYS A 4 9.61 4.98 1.99
CA LYS A 4 11.01 4.94 2.41
C LYS A 4 11.96 4.83 1.22
N ASP A 5 11.69 3.91 0.30
CA ASP A 5 12.61 3.56 -0.79
C ASP A 5 12.65 4.62 -1.89
N ARG A 6 11.52 5.28 -2.18
CA ARG A 6 11.40 6.27 -3.26
C ARG A 6 11.44 7.72 -2.77
N TYR A 7 10.88 7.99 -1.58
CA TYR A 7 10.73 9.34 -1.05
C TYR A 7 11.60 9.58 0.20
N GLY A 8 12.25 8.55 0.75
CA GLY A 8 13.02 8.67 1.98
C GLY A 8 12.16 9.13 3.17
N ILE A 9 10.87 8.80 3.18
CA ILE A 9 9.94 9.09 4.28
C ILE A 9 9.80 7.81 5.11
N ASP A 10 10.01 7.91 6.43
CA ASP A 10 9.74 6.80 7.34
C ASP A 10 8.26 6.82 7.75
N PRO A 11 7.44 5.83 7.35
CA PRO A 11 6.04 5.78 7.73
C PRO A 11 5.85 5.56 9.25
N SER A 12 6.88 5.12 9.98
CA SER A 12 6.82 4.97 11.44
C SER A 12 7.19 6.24 12.21
N ASN A 13 7.72 7.26 11.52
CA ASN A 13 8.04 8.56 12.10
C ASN A 13 8.11 9.61 10.97
N VAL A 14 6.93 10.08 10.54
CA VAL A 14 6.83 11.00 9.40
C VAL A 14 7.34 12.40 9.79
N ASP A 15 8.24 12.93 8.98
CA ASP A 15 8.72 14.31 9.08
C ASP A 15 7.83 15.24 8.24
N THR A 16 6.95 15.99 8.90
CA THR A 16 6.03 16.94 8.26
C THR A 16 6.73 18.17 7.69
N TRP A 17 7.91 18.53 8.21
CA TRP A 17 8.75 19.56 7.60
C TRP A 17 9.22 19.11 6.22
N LYS A 18 9.66 17.85 6.13
CA LYS A 18 10.03 17.25 4.84
C LYS A 18 8.86 17.22 3.85
N LEU A 19 7.65 16.88 4.31
CA LEU A 19 6.45 16.91 3.47
C LEU A 19 6.20 18.30 2.86
N LYS A 20 6.38 19.35 3.65
CA LYS A 20 6.19 20.74 3.23
C LYS A 20 7.32 21.23 2.33
N VAL A 21 8.57 21.05 2.74
CA VAL A 21 9.74 21.68 2.11
C VAL A 21 10.25 20.88 0.92
N ASP A 22 10.41 19.56 1.05
CA ASP A 22 11.00 18.74 -0.01
C ASP A 22 9.96 18.39 -1.08
N PHE A 23 8.71 18.17 -0.67
CA PHE A 23 7.63 17.71 -1.56
C PHE A 23 6.60 18.78 -1.90
N GLY A 24 6.66 19.95 -1.27
CA GLY A 24 5.76 21.08 -1.58
C GLY A 24 4.29 20.77 -1.34
N LEU A 25 3.97 19.91 -0.37
CA LEU A 25 2.58 19.61 -0.02
C LEU A 25 1.91 20.86 0.58
N ASP A 26 0.62 21.02 0.26
CA ASP A 26 -0.21 22.13 0.76
C ASP A 26 -0.28 22.11 2.29
N GLU A 27 -0.33 23.30 2.90
CA GLU A 27 -0.36 23.47 4.36
C GLU A 27 -1.46 22.63 5.01
N LYS A 28 -2.65 22.57 4.40
CA LYS A 28 -3.77 21.79 4.94
C LYS A 28 -3.47 20.30 5.00
N ILE A 29 -2.79 19.78 3.98
CA ILE A 29 -2.40 18.37 3.93
C ILE A 29 -1.33 18.10 5.01
N VAL A 30 -0.35 18.99 5.14
CA VAL A 30 0.70 18.86 6.16
C VAL A 30 0.09 18.90 7.57
N GLU A 31 -0.84 19.81 7.83
CA GLU A 31 -1.58 19.89 9.10
C GLU A 31 -2.37 18.61 9.40
N GLU A 32 -3.00 17.98 8.39
CA GLU A 32 -3.70 16.70 8.59
C GLU A 32 -2.77 15.61 9.13
N TYR A 33 -1.53 15.54 8.65
CA TYR A 33 -0.53 14.59 9.18
C TYR A 33 0.02 15.02 10.53
N GLU A 34 0.22 16.31 10.76
CA GLU A 34 0.70 16.86 12.03
C GLU A 34 -0.28 16.55 13.19
N ASN A 35 -1.58 16.63 12.92
CA ASN A 35 -2.64 16.29 13.88
C ASN A 35 -2.65 14.80 14.28
N MET A 36 -1.90 13.93 13.58
CA MET A 36 -1.75 12.51 13.93
C MET A 36 -0.57 12.25 14.86
N ARG A 37 0.17 13.29 15.26
CA ARG A 37 1.31 13.17 16.16
C ARG A 37 0.84 12.66 17.52
N ASP A 38 1.45 11.59 17.99
CA ASP A 38 1.14 10.99 19.29
C ASP A 38 1.76 11.78 20.45
N GLY A 39 1.47 11.35 21.69
CA GLY A 39 2.03 11.97 22.90
C GLY A 39 3.55 11.88 23.05
N ASN A 40 4.22 11.04 22.24
CA ASN A 40 5.69 10.96 22.19
C ASN A 40 6.27 11.83 21.07
N GLY A 41 5.44 12.57 20.35
CA GLY A 41 5.87 13.39 19.23
C GLY A 41 6.09 12.61 17.95
N ILE A 42 5.55 11.40 17.80
CA ILE A 42 5.78 10.53 16.63
C ILE A 42 4.52 10.47 15.76
N ILE A 43 4.69 10.57 14.45
CA ILE A 43 3.61 10.33 13.46
C ILE A 43 3.82 8.96 12.85
N LYS A 44 2.98 8.00 13.24
CA LYS A 44 3.02 6.62 12.75
C LYS A 44 1.82 6.34 11.86
N LEU A 45 2.09 6.05 10.59
CA LEU A 45 1.06 5.75 9.60
C LEU A 45 0.66 4.27 9.65
N THR A 46 -0.64 4.03 9.49
CA THR A 46 -1.15 2.71 9.12
C THR A 46 -0.99 2.48 7.63
N LEU A 47 -1.10 1.25 7.14
CA LEU A 47 -1.02 0.96 5.70
C LEU A 47 -2.00 1.79 4.86
N SER A 48 -3.21 2.06 5.37
CA SER A 48 -4.19 2.91 4.69
C SER A 48 -3.74 4.37 4.60
N LEU A 49 -3.02 4.86 5.60
CA LEU A 49 -2.45 6.21 5.60
C LEU A 49 -1.18 6.28 4.74
N ASP A 50 -0.39 5.20 4.66
CA ASP A 50 0.73 5.11 3.70
C ASP A 50 0.25 5.33 2.27
N PHE A 51 -0.82 4.63 1.86
CA PHE A 51 -1.40 4.84 0.53
C PHE A 51 -2.00 6.23 0.34
N LYS A 52 -2.57 6.83 1.40
CA LYS A 52 -3.05 8.23 1.34
C LYS A 52 -1.89 9.18 1.06
N LEU A 53 -0.79 9.06 1.81
CA LEU A 53 0.38 9.93 1.63
C LEU A 53 1.02 9.73 0.26
N LEU A 54 1.11 8.48 -0.23
CA LEU A 54 1.53 8.21 -1.60
C LEU A 54 0.64 8.91 -2.63
N LYS A 55 -0.68 8.95 -2.40
CA LYS A 55 -1.62 9.67 -3.27
C LYS A 55 -1.41 11.17 -3.22
N ASP A 56 -1.22 11.75 -2.03
CA ASP A 56 -0.93 13.18 -1.86
C ASP A 56 0.37 13.57 -2.58
N LEU A 57 1.36 12.66 -2.59
CA LEU A 57 2.62 12.77 -3.35
C LEU A 57 2.47 12.46 -4.85
N LYS A 58 1.24 12.24 -5.34
CA LYS A 58 0.92 11.88 -6.73
C LYS A 58 1.63 10.61 -7.22
N ASP A 59 1.93 9.69 -6.32
CA ASP A 59 2.45 8.37 -6.69
C ASP A 59 1.29 7.48 -7.18
N GLU A 60 1.47 6.85 -8.33
CA GLU A 60 0.51 5.93 -8.97
C GLU A 60 0.00 4.78 -8.07
N ILE A 61 0.75 4.41 -7.02
CA ILE A 61 0.35 3.37 -6.07
C ILE A 61 -0.63 3.92 -5.03
N GLY A 62 -0.65 5.24 -4.80
CA GLY A 62 -1.61 5.87 -3.89
C GLY A 62 -3.06 5.64 -4.31
N ASP A 63 -3.31 5.54 -5.62
CA ASP A 63 -4.64 5.30 -6.18
C ASP A 63 -5.24 3.93 -5.82
N LEU A 64 -4.42 2.98 -5.38
CA LEU A 64 -4.91 1.67 -4.90
C LEU A 64 -5.87 1.80 -3.71
N LYS A 65 -5.79 2.89 -2.96
CA LYS A 65 -6.74 3.18 -1.87
C LYS A 65 -8.17 3.42 -2.36
N GLU A 66 -8.34 3.81 -3.61
CA GLU A 66 -9.65 4.10 -4.22
C GLU A 66 -10.10 3.01 -5.18
N ASP A 67 -9.28 1.98 -5.39
CA ASP A 67 -9.60 0.84 -6.22
C ASP A 67 -10.68 -0.02 -5.54
N LYS A 68 -11.94 0.30 -5.85
CA LYS A 68 -13.12 -0.38 -5.29
C LYS A 68 -13.10 -1.89 -5.51
N GLU A 69 -12.57 -2.33 -6.65
CA GLU A 69 -12.45 -3.76 -6.97
C GLU A 69 -11.44 -4.42 -6.04
N LEU A 70 -10.25 -3.82 -5.88
CA LEU A 70 -9.23 -4.32 -4.95
C LEU A 70 -9.77 -4.37 -3.52
N LEU A 71 -10.45 -3.32 -3.06
CA LEU A 71 -11.01 -3.25 -1.72
C LEU A 71 -12.09 -4.33 -1.48
N ASP A 72 -12.97 -4.56 -2.45
CA ASP A 72 -13.97 -5.63 -2.39
C ASP A 72 -13.30 -7.02 -2.33
N LEU A 73 -12.31 -7.28 -3.19
CA LEU A 73 -11.59 -8.55 -3.21
C LEU A 73 -10.80 -8.78 -1.91
N LEU A 74 -10.17 -7.74 -1.35
CA LEU A 74 -9.50 -7.81 -0.05
C LEU A 74 -10.48 -8.10 1.09
N SER A 75 -11.64 -7.46 1.07
CA SER A 75 -12.70 -7.70 2.06
C SER A 75 -13.13 -9.17 2.03
N LYS A 76 -13.43 -9.70 0.84
CA LYS A 76 -13.77 -11.12 0.63
C LYS A 76 -12.65 -12.05 1.11
N ARG A 77 -11.40 -11.78 0.71
CA ARG A 77 -10.23 -12.56 1.18
C ARG A 77 -10.17 -12.58 2.69
N ASN A 78 -10.34 -11.44 3.34
CA ASN A 78 -10.22 -11.34 4.79
C ASN A 78 -11.35 -12.06 5.54
N SER A 79 -12.56 -12.10 4.98
CA SER A 79 -13.67 -12.86 5.55
C SER A 79 -13.56 -14.38 5.32
N SER A 80 -12.56 -14.83 4.55
CA SER A 80 -12.41 -16.24 4.22
C SER A 80 -11.74 -17.09 5.29
N ILE A 81 -12.02 -18.41 5.23
CA ILE A 81 -11.49 -19.44 6.14
C ILE A 81 -9.96 -19.46 6.18
N LEU A 82 -9.29 -19.23 5.04
CA LEU A 82 -7.83 -19.24 4.95
C LEU A 82 -7.17 -17.93 5.41
N ALA A 83 -7.97 -16.94 5.82
CA ALA A 83 -7.50 -15.67 6.34
C ALA A 83 -7.91 -15.52 7.80
N HIS A 84 -8.99 -14.78 8.07
CA HIS A 84 -9.43 -14.43 9.42
C HIS A 84 -10.93 -14.65 9.65
N GLY A 85 -11.69 -15.10 8.64
CA GLY A 85 -13.13 -15.31 8.75
C GLY A 85 -13.53 -16.76 8.53
N LEU A 86 -14.82 -16.99 8.26
CA LEU A 86 -15.41 -18.32 8.10
C LEU A 86 -16.11 -18.51 6.75
N GLU A 87 -16.09 -17.48 5.89
CA GLU A 87 -16.80 -17.50 4.61
C GLU A 87 -16.03 -18.30 3.55
N PRO A 88 -16.66 -19.24 2.83
CA PRO A 88 -16.05 -19.85 1.66
C PRO A 88 -15.93 -18.83 0.52
N ILE A 89 -14.85 -18.93 -0.27
CA ILE A 89 -14.65 -18.14 -1.50
C ILE A 89 -14.73 -19.07 -2.70
N ASP A 90 -15.41 -18.63 -3.76
CA ASP A 90 -15.46 -19.33 -5.04
C ASP A 90 -14.17 -19.15 -5.87
N GLU A 91 -13.89 -20.12 -6.75
CA GLU A 91 -12.69 -20.14 -7.59
C GLU A 91 -12.53 -18.87 -8.45
N LYS A 92 -13.64 -18.33 -8.99
CA LYS A 92 -13.60 -17.16 -9.87
C LYS A 92 -13.16 -15.93 -9.08
N THR A 93 -13.68 -15.72 -7.88
CA THR A 93 -13.27 -14.63 -6.99
C THR A 93 -11.80 -14.78 -6.59
N ALA A 94 -11.35 -15.99 -6.23
CA ALA A 94 -9.95 -16.23 -5.88
C ALA A 94 -8.99 -15.95 -7.04
N LYS A 95 -9.31 -16.42 -8.25
CA LYS A 95 -8.54 -16.14 -9.47
C LYS A 95 -8.50 -14.65 -9.78
N ARG A 96 -9.63 -13.95 -9.64
CA ARG A 96 -9.69 -12.51 -9.89
C ARG A 96 -8.81 -11.73 -8.91
N PHE A 97 -8.80 -12.11 -7.64
CA PHE A 97 -7.89 -11.52 -6.65
C PHE A 97 -6.42 -11.75 -7.01
N TYR A 98 -6.06 -12.97 -7.41
CA TYR A 98 -4.72 -13.30 -7.86
C TYR A 98 -4.27 -12.44 -9.06
N GLU A 99 -5.09 -12.33 -10.09
CA GLU A 99 -4.81 -11.50 -11.27
C GLU A 99 -4.61 -10.03 -10.89
N LYS A 100 -5.47 -9.49 -10.02
CA LYS A 100 -5.40 -8.11 -9.55
C LYS A 100 -4.09 -7.84 -8.80
N VAL A 101 -3.68 -8.76 -7.92
CA VAL A 101 -2.40 -8.66 -7.20
C VAL A 101 -1.22 -8.70 -8.17
N LEU A 102 -1.25 -9.56 -9.19
CA LEU A 102 -0.19 -9.61 -10.21
C LEU A 102 -0.11 -8.32 -11.03
N GLU A 103 -1.24 -7.73 -11.40
CA GLU A 103 -1.28 -6.44 -12.11
C GLU A 103 -0.60 -5.35 -11.28
N ILE A 104 -0.98 -5.24 -10.00
CA ILE A 104 -0.38 -4.28 -9.07
C ILE A 104 1.11 -4.56 -8.91
N ALA A 105 1.51 -5.81 -8.69
CA ALA A 105 2.91 -6.17 -8.48
C ALA A 105 3.80 -5.83 -9.69
N ARG A 106 3.31 -6.06 -10.92
CA ARG A 106 4.02 -5.69 -12.16
C ARG A 106 4.25 -4.18 -12.28
N ARG A 107 3.29 -3.37 -11.84
CA ARG A 107 3.41 -1.91 -11.82
C ARG A 107 4.32 -1.42 -10.69
N SER A 108 4.37 -2.16 -9.59
CA SER A 108 4.96 -1.70 -8.33
C SER A 108 6.40 -2.14 -8.13
N ILE A 109 6.78 -3.29 -8.69
CA ILE A 109 8.05 -3.96 -8.42
C ILE A 109 8.87 -3.99 -9.70
N LYS A 110 10.05 -3.37 -9.65
CA LYS A 110 11.02 -3.43 -10.74
C LYS A 110 11.45 -4.88 -11.00
N ASP A 111 11.50 -5.27 -12.28
CA ASP A 111 11.86 -6.60 -12.74
C ASP A 111 10.98 -7.73 -12.15
N PHE A 112 9.71 -7.43 -11.83
CA PHE A 112 8.79 -8.40 -11.19
C PHE A 112 8.75 -9.76 -11.87
N ASN A 113 8.65 -9.81 -13.21
CA ASN A 113 8.57 -11.09 -13.94
C ASN A 113 9.83 -11.95 -13.75
N LYS A 114 11.02 -11.34 -13.74
CA LYS A 114 12.28 -12.06 -13.47
C LYS A 114 12.33 -12.57 -12.03
N LYS A 115 11.82 -11.77 -11.07
CA LYS A 115 11.75 -12.17 -9.66
C LYS A 115 10.80 -13.34 -9.44
N ILE A 116 9.66 -13.38 -10.16
CA ILE A 116 8.74 -14.52 -10.17
C ILE A 116 9.45 -15.77 -10.70
N GLU A 117 10.15 -15.67 -11.83
CA GLU A 117 10.90 -16.78 -12.42
C GLU A 117 11.95 -17.33 -11.45
N TRP A 118 12.72 -16.45 -10.79
CA TRP A 118 13.71 -16.86 -9.78
C TRP A 118 13.09 -17.45 -8.51
N SER A 119 11.81 -17.16 -8.26
CA SER A 119 11.08 -17.70 -7.10
C SER A 119 10.42 -19.05 -7.38
N GLU A 120 10.43 -19.53 -8.63
CA GLU A 120 9.95 -20.87 -8.94
C GLU A 120 10.81 -21.92 -8.23
N PHE A 121 10.18 -22.96 -7.69
CA PHE A 121 10.91 -24.08 -7.15
C PHE A 121 11.78 -24.71 -8.25
N PRO A 122 13.03 -25.10 -7.95
CA PRO A 122 13.87 -25.83 -8.90
C PRO A 122 13.12 -27.03 -9.45
N LYS A 123 13.06 -27.13 -10.77
CA LYS A 123 12.51 -28.32 -11.45
C LYS A 123 13.56 -29.42 -11.38
N LEU A 124 13.19 -30.56 -10.79
CA LEU A 124 14.01 -31.78 -10.71
C LEU A 124 14.14 -32.44 -12.09
#